data_AF-A0A0A8TRT4-F1
#
_entry.id   AF-A0A0A8TRT4-F1
#
_cell.length_a   1.000
_cell.length_b   1.000
_cell.length_c   1.000
_cell.angle_alpha   90.00
_cell.angle_beta   90.00
_cell.angle_gamma   90.00
#
_symmetry.space_group_name_H-M   'P 1'
#
loop_
_entity.id
_entity.type
_entity.pdbx_description
1 polymer ?
#
loop_
_entity_poly.entity_id
_entity_poly.type
_entity_poly.pdbx_seq_one_letter_code
_entity_poly.pdbx_strand_id
1 'polypeptide(L)' 'MLVKIEDGFYLNSLHIIAVHVSKNMITQDFSIDIKYTPHSQKANGTYHKKCQSKAEADLFLQSLHQQIAKI' A
#
# COMPACT_ATOMS: atom_id res chain seq x y z
N MET A 1 -9.48 8.92 -4.72
CA MET A 1 -8.47 9.60 -3.88
C MET A 1 -8.00 8.62 -2.82
N LEU A 2 -6.71 8.23 -2.76
CA LEU A 2 -6.16 7.39 -1.68
C LEU A 2 -5.76 8.29 -0.50
N VAL A 3 -6.66 8.56 0.44
CA VAL A 3 -6.42 9.45 1.59
C VAL A 3 -5.99 8.62 2.79
N LYS A 4 -4.82 8.94 3.33
CA LYS A 4 -4.41 8.45 4.65
C LYS A 4 -5.29 9.11 5.71
N ILE A 5 -6.05 8.31 6.45
CA ILE A 5 -6.80 8.73 7.65
C ILE A 5 -6.13 8.12 8.89
N GLU A 6 -6.49 8.58 10.09
CA GLU A 6 -5.86 8.14 11.35
C GLU A 6 -5.77 6.62 11.50
N ASP A 7 -6.75 5.87 10.96
CA ASP A 7 -6.84 4.41 11.07
C ASP A 7 -6.90 3.64 9.71
N GLY A 8 -6.47 4.24 8.58
CA GLY A 8 -6.47 3.50 7.31
C GLY A 8 -6.37 4.32 6.03
N PHE A 9 -6.82 3.73 4.91
CA PHE A 9 -6.81 4.35 3.59
C PHE A 9 -8.22 4.39 2.98
N TYR A 10 -8.67 5.58 2.61
CA TYR A 10 -9.87 5.78 1.79
C TYR A 10 -9.47 5.72 0.32
N LEU A 11 -10.18 5.01 -0.56
CA LEU A 11 -9.94 4.99 -2.01
C LEU A 11 -11.21 5.44 -2.73
N ASN A 12 -11.13 6.57 -3.42
CA ASN A 12 -12.12 6.92 -4.45
C ASN A 12 -11.59 6.42 -5.82
N SER A 13 -12.40 5.58 -6.47
CA SER A 13 -12.20 4.89 -7.76
C SER A 13 -11.61 5.79 -8.86
N LEU A 14 -10.72 5.22 -9.69
CA LEU A 14 -9.86 5.84 -10.75
C LEU A 14 -8.42 6.18 -10.33
N HIS A 15 -7.71 5.24 -9.69
CA HIS A 15 -6.27 5.36 -9.44
C HIS A 15 -5.52 4.10 -9.87
N ILE A 16 -4.36 4.30 -10.51
CA ILE A 16 -3.37 3.22 -10.66
C ILE A 16 -2.65 3.09 -9.32
N ILE A 17 -2.76 1.92 -8.71
CA ILE A 17 -2.03 1.54 -7.50
C ILE A 17 -0.97 0.53 -7.93
N ALA A 18 0.30 0.90 -7.82
CA ALA A 18 1.40 -0.05 -7.98
C ALA A 18 1.89 -0.48 -6.59
N VAL A 19 1.83 -1.79 -6.32
CA VAL A 19 2.34 -2.38 -5.09
C VAL A 19 3.64 -3.12 -5.40
N HIS A 20 4.70 -2.80 -4.69
CA HIS A 20 5.99 -3.46 -4.79
C HIS A 20 6.36 -4.05 -3.43
N VAL A 21 6.66 -5.35 -3.40
CA VAL A 21 7.06 -6.07 -2.20
C VAL A 21 8.51 -6.48 -2.36
N SER A 22 9.34 -6.14 -1.38
CA SER A 22 10.75 -6.52 -1.35
C SER A 22 11.10 -7.13 0.00
N LYS A 23 12.11 -8.01 0.01
CA LYS A 23 12.65 -8.62 1.22
C LYS A 23 14.10 -8.19 1.39
N ASN A 24 14.42 -7.65 2.56
CA ASN A 24 15.80 -7.42 2.95
C ASN A 24 16.46 -8.75 3.31
N MET A 25 17.49 -9.15 2.57
CA MET A 25 18.16 -10.45 2.81
C MET A 25 19.03 -10.46 4.06
N ILE A 26 19.43 -9.29 4.57
CA ILE A 26 20.25 -9.14 5.78
C ILE A 26 19.36 -9.17 7.02
N THR A 27 18.35 -8.29 7.08
CA THR A 27 17.46 -8.20 8.25
C THR A 27 16.29 -9.18 8.21
N GLN A 28 16.08 -9.86 7.07
CA GLN A 28 14.93 -10.71 6.78
C GLN A 28 13.57 -9.98 6.78
N ASP A 29 13.57 -8.66 6.98
CA ASP A 29 12.38 -7.81 6.95
C ASP A 29 11.78 -7.69 5.55
N PHE A 30 10.50 -7.40 5.50
CA PHE A 30 9.75 -7.11 4.29
C PHE A 30 9.45 -5.62 4.21
N SER A 31 9.48 -5.09 3.00
CA SER A 31 9.13 -3.72 2.70
C SER A 31 8.08 -3.70 1.59
N ILE A 32 7.00 -2.97 1.82
CA ILE A 32 5.89 -2.80 0.89
C ILE A 32 5.83 -1.33 0.50
N ASP A 33 6.03 -1.06 -0.79
CA ASP A 33 5.90 0.26 -1.40
C ASP A 33 4.60 0.32 -2.20
N ILE A 34 3.75 1.30 -1.89
CA ILE A 34 2.52 1.57 -2.61
C ILE A 34 2.68 2.92 -3.29
N LYS A 35 2.69 2.93 -4.62
CA LYS A 35 2.67 4.16 -5.41
C LYS A 35 1.25 4.42 -5.89
N TYR A 36 0.78 5.64 -5.69
CA TYR A 36 -0.51 6.09 -6.21
C TYR A 36 -0.32 7.31 -7.12
N THR A 37 -1.06 7.31 -8.23
CA THR A 37 -1.16 8.47 -9.13
C THR A 37 -2.61 8.95 -9.20
N PRO A 38 -2.92 10.15 -8.68
CA PRO A 38 -4.21 10.78 -8.82
C PRO A 38 -4.54 11.08 -10.29
N HIS A 39 -5.77 10.81 -10.72
CA HIS A 39 -6.21 11.14 -12.08
C HIS A 39 -6.19 12.66 -12.36
N SER A 40 -6.40 13.50 -11.34
CA SER A 40 -6.54 14.96 -11.49
C SER A 40 -5.33 15.78 -11.04
N GLN A 41 -4.26 15.17 -10.52
CA GLN A 41 -3.08 15.91 -10.06
C GLN A 41 -1.79 15.19 -10.47
N LYS A 42 -0.80 15.95 -10.96
CA LYS A 42 0.60 15.53 -11.18
C LYS A 42 1.35 15.20 -9.87
N ALA A 43 0.65 14.84 -8.81
CA ALA A 43 1.21 14.58 -7.49
C ALA A 43 1.21 13.07 -7.25
N ASN A 44 2.34 12.41 -7.48
CA ASN A 44 2.51 11.02 -7.09
C ASN A 44 2.76 10.97 -5.58
N GLY A 45 2.02 10.13 -4.86
CA GLY A 45 2.38 9.81 -3.48
C GLY A 45 2.85 8.37 -3.35
N THR A 46 3.79 8.17 -2.44
CA THR A 46 4.36 6.87 -2.12
C THR A 46 4.13 6.60 -0.65
N TYR A 47 3.60 5.43 -0.34
CA TYR A 47 3.48 4.92 1.02
C TYR A 47 4.43 3.74 1.19
N HIS A 48 5.16 3.72 2.30
CA HIS A 48 6.12 2.67 2.62
C HIS A 48 5.75 2.03 3.95
N LYS A 49 5.63 0.70 3.97
CA LYS A 49 5.37 -0.10 5.17
C LYS A 49 6.46 -1.16 5.31
N LYS A 50 7.18 -1.10 6.42
CA LYS A 50 8.06 -2.19 6.87
C LYS A 50 7.24 -3.22 7.64
N CYS A 51 7.52 -4.48 7.40
CA CYS A 51 6.95 -5.63 8.09
C CYS A 51 8.11 -6.51 8.56
N GLN A 52 8.07 -6.98 9.80
CA GLN A 52 9.15 -7.79 10.38
C GLN A 52 9.02 -9.28 10.01
N SER A 53 7.88 -9.67 9.44
CA SER A 53 7.61 -11.04 9.05
C SER A 53 6.79 -11.13 7.77
N LYS A 54 6.87 -12.29 7.11
CA LYS A 54 6.04 -12.60 5.95
C LYS A 54 4.54 -12.56 6.32
N ALA A 55 4.18 -13.10 7.49
CA ALA A 55 2.81 -13.14 7.95
C ALA A 55 2.21 -11.73 8.13
N GLU A 56 2.99 -10.78 8.67
CA GLU A 56 2.56 -9.38 8.79
C GLU A 56 2.36 -8.75 7.40
N ALA A 57 3.29 -8.99 6.47
CA ALA A 57 3.18 -8.49 5.09
C ALA A 57 1.94 -9.04 4.38
N ASP A 58 1.68 -10.35 4.51
CA ASP A 58 0.53 -11.02 3.91
C ASP A 58 -0.80 -10.48 4.47
N LEU A 59 -0.89 -10.31 5.80
CA LEU A 59 -2.08 -9.74 6.45
C LEU A 59 -2.35 -8.30 5.98
N PHE A 60 -1.31 -7.49 5.85
CA PHE A 60 -1.43 -6.13 5.35
C PHE A 60 -1.94 -6.10 3.90
N LEU A 61 -1.37 -6.93 3.02
CA LEU A 61 -1.77 -7.01 1.61
C LEU A 61 -3.21 -7.53 1.45
N GLN A 62 -3.62 -8.51 2.26
CA GLN A 62 -5.01 -8.99 2.28
C GLN A 62 -5.98 -7.91 2.72
N SER A 63 -5.64 -7.17 3.78
CA SER A 63 -6.46 -6.06 4.28
C SER A 63 -6.58 -4.94 3.24
N LEU A 64 -5.46 -4.60 2.58
CA LEU A 64 -5.43 -3.63 1.49
C LEU A 64 -6.30 -4.08 0.31
N HIS A 65 -6.19 -5.34 -0.10
CA HIS A 65 -7.02 -5.91 -1.17
C HIS A 65 -8.51 -5.85 -0.83
N GLN A 66 -8.89 -6.23 0.39
CA GLN A 66 -10.29 -6.14 0.85
C GLN A 66 -10.80 -4.70 0.88
N GLN A 67 -9.97 -3.75 1.31
CA GLN A 67 -10.33 -2.33 1.29
C GLN A 67 -10.51 -1.81 -0.13
N ILE A 68 -9.64 -2.21 -1.08
CA ILE A 68 -9.77 -1.85 -2.50
C ILE A 68 -11.01 -2.49 -3.13
N ALA A 69 -11.28 -3.76 -2.85
CA ALA A 69 -12.34 -4.54 -3.51
C ALA A 69 -13.76 -4.23 -3.01
N LYS A 70 -13.90 -3.57 -1.84
CA LYS A 70 -15.19 -3.13 -1.29
C LYS A 70 -15.69 -1.81 -1.90
N ILE A 71 -15.00 -1.28 -2.91
CA ILE A 71 -15.22 0.05 -3.51
C ILE A 71 -15.90 -0.12 -4.86
#